data_AF-A0A8T4VDG8-F1
#
_entry.id   AF-A0A8T4VDG8-F1
#
_cell.length_a   1.000
_cell.length_b   1.000
_cell.length_c   1.000
_cell.angle_alpha   90.00
_cell.angle_beta   90.00
_cell.angle_gamma   90.00
#
_symmetry.space_group_name_H-M   'P 1'
#
loop_
_entity.id
_entity.type
_entity.pdbx_description
1 polymer ?
#
loop_
_entity_poly.entity_id
_entity_poly.type
_entity_poly.pdbx_seq_one_letter_code
_entity_poly.pdbx_strand_id
1 'polypeptide(L)' 'MEQQESMQLEKRTISSRFKSFILQCKRVFQLTKKPTKEELKIIVKVTAIGIAIIGGIGFLIHLSWELLK' A
#
# COMPACT_ATOMS: atom_id res chain seq x y z
N MET A 1 -36.53 22.47 32.35
CA MET A 1 -36.52 21.27 31.45
C MET A 1 -35.15 21.16 30.80
N GLU A 2 -34.13 21.16 31.64
CA GLU A 2 -32.72 21.15 31.31
C GLU A 2 -32.18 19.73 31.04
N GLN A 3 -33.05 18.76 30.75
CA GLN A 3 -32.71 17.33 30.60
C GLN A 3 -32.44 16.89 29.16
N GLN A 4 -32.62 17.77 28.16
CA GLN A 4 -32.42 17.40 26.75
C GLN A 4 -31.02 17.76 26.21
N GLU A 5 -30.23 18.56 26.94
CA GLU A 5 -28.93 19.05 26.48
C GLU A 5 -27.76 18.10 26.84
N SER A 6 -27.89 17.31 27.91
CA SER A 6 -26.81 16.43 28.40
C SER A 6 -26.67 15.09 27.66
N MET A 7 -27.59 14.73 26.75
CA MET A 7 -27.58 13.44 26.03
C MET A 7 -27.28 13.57 24.51
N GLN A 8 -26.42 14.51 24.10
CA GLN A 8 -25.94 14.60 22.70
C GLN A 8 -24.41 14.74 22.55
N LEU A 9 -23.64 14.71 23.65
CA LEU A 9 -22.20 14.96 23.59
C LEU A 9 -21.35 13.71 23.25
N GLU A 10 -21.88 12.50 23.34
CA GLU A 10 -21.06 11.28 23.29
C GLU A 10 -20.95 10.63 21.89
N LYS A 11 -22.02 10.65 21.09
CA LYS A 11 -22.07 9.90 19.81
C LYS A 11 -21.42 10.61 18.61
N ARG A 12 -20.84 11.79 18.81
CA ARG A 12 -20.20 12.60 17.76
C ARG A 12 -18.68 12.48 17.72
N THR A 13 -18.05 11.74 18.62
CA THR A 13 -16.58 11.75 18.69
C THR A 13 -15.96 10.81 17.65
N ILE A 14 -16.45 9.59 17.48
CA ILE A 14 -15.77 8.60 16.60
C ILE A 14 -16.03 8.88 15.11
N SER A 15 -17.29 9.16 14.74
CA SER A 15 -17.65 9.40 13.33
C SER A 15 -17.05 10.70 12.77
N SER A 16 -16.96 11.76 13.58
CA SER A 16 -16.32 13.02 13.16
C SER A 16 -14.78 12.90 13.06
N ARG A 17 -14.15 12.13 13.95
CA ARG A 17 -12.71 11.84 13.92
C ARG A 17 -12.33 11.01 12.70
N PHE A 18 -13.09 9.97 12.36
CA PHE A 18 -12.87 9.17 11.15
C PHE A 18 -13.03 9.99 9.87
N LYS A 19 -14.07 10.82 9.79
CA LYS A 19 -14.30 11.68 8.62
C LYS A 19 -13.15 12.68 8.42
N SER A 20 -12.65 13.25 9.51
CA SER A 20 -11.46 14.11 9.50
C SER A 20 -10.18 13.35 9.12
N PHE A 21 -10.01 12.11 9.60
CA PHE A 21 -8.84 11.27 9.30
C PHE A 21 -8.79 10.88 7.82
N ILE A 22 -9.91 10.42 7.26
CA ILE A 22 -10.03 10.11 5.82
C ILE A 22 -9.74 11.36 4.97
N LEU A 23 -10.18 12.54 5.40
CA LEU A 23 -9.89 13.79 4.70
C LEU A 23 -8.40 14.13 4.71
N GLN A 24 -7.70 13.90 5.84
CA GLN A 24 -6.24 14.05 5.93
C GLN A 24 -5.51 13.05 5.04
N CYS A 25 -5.90 11.76 5.07
CA CYS A 25 -5.34 10.73 4.18
C CYS A 25 -5.54 11.10 2.70
N LYS A 26 -6.70 11.64 2.33
CA LYS A 26 -6.98 12.11 0.98
C LYS A 26 -6.10 13.29 0.56
N ARG A 27 -5.72 14.17 1.50
CA ARG A 27 -4.77 15.25 1.22
C ARG A 27 -3.37 14.67 0.95
N VAL A 28 -2.91 13.73 1.77
CA VAL A 28 -1.61 13.06 1.57
C VAL A 28 -1.56 12.30 0.24
N PHE A 29 -2.64 11.59 -0.12
CA PHE A 29 -2.71 10.86 -1.39
C PHE A 29 -2.74 11.78 -2.62
N GLN A 30 -3.19 13.03 -2.46
CA GLN A 30 -3.10 14.06 -3.50
C GLN A 30 -1.71 14.72 -3.55
N LEU A 31 -0.99 14.79 -2.43
CA LEU A 31 0.40 15.27 -2.37
C LEU A 31 1.38 14.26 -2.97
N THR A 32 1.10 12.96 -2.88
CA THR A 32 1.91 11.94 -3.56
C THR A 32 1.77 12.08 -5.08
N LYS A 33 2.89 12.36 -5.75
CA LYS A 33 2.99 12.40 -7.20
C LYS A 33 2.66 11.00 -7.75
N LYS A 34 1.55 10.88 -8.49
CA LYS A 34 1.23 9.63 -9.21
C LYS A 34 2.37 9.35 -10.19
N PRO A 35 2.97 8.13 -10.18
CA PRO A 35 4.10 7.82 -11.03
C PRO A 35 3.70 7.95 -12.49
N THR A 36 4.61 8.49 -13.29
CA THR A 36 4.43 8.63 -14.73
C THR A 36 4.49 7.24 -15.36
N LYS A 37 3.75 7.00 -16.45
CA LYS A 37 3.74 5.70 -17.15
C LYS A 37 5.13 5.26 -17.59
N GLU A 38 6.03 6.20 -17.84
CA GLU A 38 7.43 5.95 -18.22
C GLU A 38 8.26 5.46 -17.03
N GLU A 39 8.19 6.14 -15.89
CA GLU A 39 8.87 5.73 -14.64
C GLU A 39 8.43 4.33 -14.22
N LEU A 40 7.12 4.05 -14.29
CA LEU A 40 6.57 2.72 -14.00
C LEU A 40 7.17 1.65 -14.92
N LYS A 41 7.24 1.90 -16.23
CA LYS A 41 7.82 0.96 -17.20
C LYS A 41 9.30 0.70 -16.92
N ILE A 42 10.06 1.73 -16.55
CA ILE A 42 11.49 1.58 -16.23
C ILE A 42 11.66 0.73 -14.98
N ILE A 43 10.93 1.05 -13.90
CA ILE A 43 10.98 0.29 -12.64
C ILE A 43 10.61 -1.17 -12.90
N VAL A 44 9.49 -1.43 -13.59
CA VAL A 44 9.04 -2.79 -13.92
C VAL A 44 10.07 -3.56 -14.75
N LYS A 45 10.72 -2.92 -15.73
CA LYS A 45 11.77 -3.59 -16.52
C LYS A 45 12.96 -3.97 -15.65
N VAL A 46 13.44 -3.06 -14.81
CA VAL A 46 14.60 -3.31 -13.94
C VAL A 46 14.29 -4.38 -12.90
N THR A 47 13.12 -4.33 -12.26
CA THR A 47 12.71 -5.35 -11.29
C THR A 47 12.48 -6.71 -11.95
N ALA A 48 11.87 -6.75 -13.14
CA ALA A 48 11.67 -7.99 -13.88
C ALA A 48 13.01 -8.67 -14.23
N ILE A 49 14.03 -7.90 -14.64
CA ILE A 49 15.37 -8.42 -14.90
C ILE A 49 16.00 -8.98 -13.62
N GLY A 50 15.90 -8.26 -12.51
CA GLY A 50 16.43 -8.73 -11.22
C GLY A 50 15.79 -10.04 -10.75
N ILE A 51 14.46 -10.14 -10.83
CA ILE A 51 13.71 -11.34 -10.46
C ILE A 51 14.06 -12.51 -11.40
N ALA A 52 14.19 -12.25 -12.70
CA ALA A 52 14.57 -13.29 -13.66
C ALA A 52 15.98 -13.85 -13.39
N ILE A 53 16.93 -13.00 -13.01
CA ILE A 53 18.30 -13.44 -12.67
C ILE A 53 18.29 -14.26 -11.38
N ILE A 54 17.70 -13.75 -10.31
CA ILE A 54 17.68 -14.44 -9.00
C ILE A 54 16.87 -15.74 -9.11
N GLY A 55 15.70 -15.69 -9.74
CA GLY A 55 14.86 -16.85 -9.99
C GLY A 55 15.54 -17.88 -10.89
N GLY A 56 16.25 -17.44 -11.93
CA GLY A 56 17.03 -18.31 -12.80
C GLY A 56 18.16 -19.02 -12.06
N ILE A 57 18.94 -18.30 -11.25
CA ILE A 57 20.02 -18.88 -10.45
C ILE A 57 19.46 -19.89 -9.44
N GLY A 58 18.40 -19.51 -8.71
CA GLY A 58 17.73 -20.42 -7.77
C GLY A 58 17.15 -21.66 -8.46
N PHE A 59 16.56 -21.48 -9.64
CA PHE A 59 16.05 -22.57 -10.47
C PHE A 59 17.15 -23.52 -10.93
N LEU A 60 18.29 -23.00 -11.39
CA LEU A 60 19.43 -23.82 -11.83
C LEU A 60 20.00 -24.66 -10.68
N ILE A 61 20.12 -24.08 -9.48
CA ILE A 61 20.60 -24.80 -8.29
C ILE A 61 19.61 -25.91 -7.93
N HIS A 62 18.32 -25.61 -7.88
CA HIS A 62 17.28 -26.59 -7.56
C HIS A 62 17.24 -27.72 -8.59
N LEU A 63 17.32 -27.37 -9.88
CA LEU A 63 17.34 -28.34 -10.97
C LEU A 63 18.56 -29.26 -10.88
N SER A 64 19.75 -28.71 -10.60
CA SER A 64 20.98 -29.49 -10.45
C SER A 64 20.89 -30.45 -9.26
N TRP A 65 20.30 -29.99 -8.15
CA TRP A 65 20.08 -30.82 -6.96
C TRP A 65 19.09 -31.94 -7.21
N GLU A 66 18.01 -31.66 -7.95
CA GLU A 66 16.97 -32.64 -8.28
C GLU A 66 17.45 -33.69 -9.29
N LEU A 67 18.34 -33.32 -10.22
CA LEU A 67 18.91 -34.26 -11.19
C LEU A 67 20.04 -35.15 -10.61
N LEU A 68 20.75 -34.68 -9.58
CA LEU A 68 21.83 -35.43 -8.93
C LEU A 68 21.33 -36.32 -7.77
N LYS A 69 20.08 -36.14 -7.35
CA LYS A 69 19.39 -36.98 -6.36
C LYS A 69 18.82 -38.22 -7.02
#